data_AF-F4HIS9-F1
#
_entry.id   AF-F4HIS9-F1
#
_cell.length_a   1.000
_cell.length_b   1.000
_cell.length_c   1.000
_cell.angle_alpha   90.00
_cell.angle_beta   90.00
_cell.angle_gamma   90.00
#
_symmetry.space_group_name_H-M   'P 1'
#
loop_
_entity.id
_entity.type
_entity.pdbx_description
1 polymer ?
#
loop_
_entity_poly.entity_id
_entity_poly.type
_entity_poly.pdbx_seq_one_letter_code
_entity_poly.pdbx_strand_id
1 'polypeptide(L)'
;MKWKKLIVVLIEMLIIGMTIEVVSARPTSEEIIQPQYFGDKDQLHLMFDPDSSYVYRGAIYLAYWWYWDGETEIFDGSKDYIVVEIPWEIKINEEWKRLFENDVPFVYIKVWENYKFAVGTPIVSMDLNPKYIGGYWFTFAKIKVPGDDDVPGGIVYVGVRPKQEYLGMELTTLELYYHTWDGSDAVELSVSIVTSIIFPPKAAEALFGTLGSKILSGVISWTLSELLGIQVRGGWKKDITAQVKISYDAYPERNYPPPNPPCVGGICPTNIWGEQR
;
A
#
# COMPACT_ATOMS: atom_id res chain seq x y z
N MET A 1 6.13 58.65 -67.97
CA MET A 1 5.68 59.04 -66.61
C MET A 1 4.46 58.24 -66.15
N LYS A 2 4.61 56.96 -65.78
CA LYS A 2 3.48 56.15 -65.22
C LYS A 2 3.96 54.99 -64.30
N TRP A 3 5.04 55.19 -63.55
CA TRP A 3 5.60 54.15 -62.64
C TRP A 3 5.72 54.57 -61.17
N LYS A 4 5.46 55.84 -60.82
CA LYS A 4 5.48 56.31 -59.41
C LYS A 4 4.14 56.16 -58.69
N LYS A 5 3.01 56.01 -59.41
CA LYS A 5 1.69 55.79 -58.80
C LYS A 5 1.36 54.32 -58.51
N LEU A 6 2.11 53.37 -59.06
CA LEU A 6 1.92 51.94 -58.79
C LEU A 6 2.61 51.50 -57.48
N ILE A 7 3.74 52.13 -57.13
CA ILE A 7 4.51 51.80 -55.92
C ILE A 7 3.79 52.30 -54.65
N VAL A 8 3.10 53.46 -54.71
CA VAL A 8 2.33 53.98 -53.56
C VAL A 8 1.10 53.10 -53.27
N VAL A 9 0.43 52.58 -54.31
CA VAL A 9 -0.71 51.65 -54.13
C VAL A 9 -0.25 50.28 -53.59
N LEU A 10 0.94 49.81 -53.97
CA LEU A 10 1.51 48.58 -53.40
C LEU A 10 1.98 48.73 -51.94
N ILE A 11 2.41 49.93 -51.52
CA ILE A 11 2.80 50.18 -50.11
C ILE A 11 1.56 50.38 -49.23
N GLU A 12 0.50 51.05 -49.71
CA GLU A 12 -0.76 51.18 -48.94
C GLU A 12 -1.55 49.85 -48.87
N MET A 13 -1.49 48.99 -49.88
CA MET A 13 -1.99 47.61 -49.76
C MET A 13 -1.12 46.72 -48.86
N LEU A 14 0.17 47.04 -48.66
CA LEU A 14 1.01 46.34 -47.69
C LEU A 14 0.69 46.72 -46.24
N ILE A 15 0.16 47.94 -46.00
CA ILE A 15 -0.16 48.44 -44.65
C ILE A 15 -1.61 48.15 -44.26
N ILE A 16 -2.56 48.10 -45.20
CA ILE A 16 -3.97 47.78 -44.90
C ILE A 16 -4.22 46.25 -44.86
N GLY A 17 -3.27 45.43 -45.32
CA GLY A 17 -3.28 43.98 -45.10
C GLY A 17 -2.74 43.52 -43.74
N MET A 18 -2.26 44.42 -42.88
CA MET A 18 -1.58 44.09 -41.61
C MET A 18 -2.29 44.57 -40.34
N THR A 19 -3.58 44.91 -40.41
CA THR A 19 -4.43 45.13 -39.21
C THR A 19 -5.79 44.45 -39.31
N ILE A 20 -5.92 43.43 -40.17
CA ILE A 20 -6.87 42.37 -39.85
C ILE A 20 -6.19 41.61 -38.73
N GLU A 21 -6.82 41.63 -37.56
CA GLU A 21 -6.58 40.67 -36.51
C GLU A 21 -6.41 39.31 -37.17
N VAL A 22 -5.16 38.91 -37.36
CA VAL A 22 -4.82 37.52 -37.13
C VAL A 22 -5.15 37.39 -35.66
N VAL A 23 -6.43 37.14 -35.36
CA VAL A 23 -6.77 36.05 -34.47
C VAL A 23 -5.90 34.96 -35.02
N SER A 24 -4.71 34.90 -34.44
CA SER A 24 -3.96 33.69 -34.40
C SER A 24 -5.08 32.78 -33.89
N ALA A 25 -5.57 31.92 -34.78
CA ALA A 25 -5.34 30.54 -34.46
C ALA A 25 -3.86 30.49 -34.05
N ARG A 26 -3.62 30.87 -32.76
CA ARG A 26 -2.81 30.10 -31.89
C ARG A 26 -3.19 28.71 -32.38
N PRO A 27 -2.25 27.82 -32.70
CA PRO A 27 -2.64 26.45 -32.59
C PRO A 27 -3.46 26.46 -31.31
N THR A 28 -4.70 25.99 -31.35
CA THR A 28 -5.12 25.29 -30.18
C THR A 28 -3.97 24.28 -30.07
N SER A 29 -2.91 24.68 -29.34
CA SER A 29 -2.79 24.10 -28.07
C SER A 29 -4.25 23.99 -27.60
N GLU A 30 -4.90 22.86 -27.93
CA GLU A 30 -4.63 21.70 -27.12
C GLU A 30 -3.49 22.10 -26.17
N GLU A 31 -3.84 22.95 -25.19
CA GLU A 31 -3.52 22.62 -23.83
C GLU A 31 -3.75 21.13 -23.92
N ILE A 32 -2.63 20.42 -24.14
CA ILE A 32 -2.56 19.01 -23.89
C ILE A 32 -3.15 19.08 -22.52
N ILE A 33 -4.45 18.77 -22.43
CA ILE A 33 -5.19 18.83 -21.20
C ILE A 33 -4.36 17.82 -20.47
N GLN A 34 -3.41 18.33 -19.66
CA GLN A 34 -2.57 17.45 -18.91
C GLN A 34 -3.64 16.73 -18.12
N PRO A 35 -3.75 15.40 -18.32
CA PRO A 35 -4.75 14.62 -17.61
C PRO A 35 -4.61 15.11 -16.18
N GLN A 36 -5.70 15.67 -15.70
CA GLN A 36 -5.71 16.54 -14.54
C GLN A 36 -5.21 15.63 -13.42
N TYR A 37 -3.91 15.73 -13.09
CA TYR A 37 -3.23 14.75 -12.23
C TYR A 37 -3.86 14.91 -10.85
N PHE A 38 -4.78 14.03 -10.51
CA PHE A 38 -5.55 14.05 -9.27
C PHE A 38 -5.15 12.86 -8.40
N GLY A 39 -5.17 13.07 -7.10
CA GLY A 39 -4.55 12.16 -6.14
C GLY A 39 -3.13 12.60 -5.78
N ASP A 40 -3.00 13.82 -5.27
CA ASP A 40 -1.73 14.25 -4.68
C ASP A 40 -1.38 13.32 -3.52
N LYS A 41 -0.10 12.97 -3.38
CA LYS A 41 0.41 12.17 -2.25
C LYS A 41 -0.04 12.70 -0.88
N ASP A 42 -0.31 13.99 -0.78
CA ASP A 42 -0.77 14.66 0.45
C ASP A 42 -2.25 14.44 0.76
N GLN A 43 -3.06 14.03 -0.22
CA GLN A 43 -4.49 13.72 -0.05
C GLN A 43 -4.74 12.27 0.37
N LEU A 44 -3.77 11.38 0.19
CA LEU A 44 -3.85 10.00 0.64
C LEU A 44 -3.46 9.88 2.10
N HIS A 45 -4.23 9.15 2.89
CA HIS A 45 -3.92 8.82 4.27
C HIS A 45 -3.75 7.32 4.41
N LEU A 46 -2.69 6.92 5.13
CA LEU A 46 -2.45 5.54 5.55
C LEU A 46 -2.41 5.51 7.08
N MET A 47 -3.02 4.51 7.69
CA MET A 47 -2.92 4.30 9.14
C MET A 47 -3.15 2.86 9.57
N PHE A 48 -2.37 2.42 10.55
CA PHE A 48 -2.77 1.29 11.39
C PHE A 48 -3.75 1.79 12.47
N ASP A 49 -4.91 1.15 12.57
CA ASP A 49 -5.96 1.50 13.51
C ASP A 49 -6.18 0.38 14.56
N PRO A 50 -5.68 0.55 15.80
CA PRO A 50 -5.90 -0.42 16.86
C PRO A 50 -7.36 -0.51 17.30
N ASP A 51 -8.16 0.55 17.17
CA ASP A 51 -9.56 0.58 17.61
C ASP A 51 -10.47 -0.15 16.62
N SER A 52 -10.11 -0.15 15.34
CA SER A 52 -10.76 -0.98 14.31
C SER A 52 -10.26 -2.42 14.28
N SER A 53 -9.10 -2.69 14.87
CA SER A 53 -8.55 -4.05 15.04
C SER A 53 -9.36 -4.85 16.06
N TYR A 54 -9.36 -6.18 15.96
CA TYR A 54 -10.19 -7.02 16.84
C TYR A 54 -9.70 -8.47 16.93
N VAL A 55 -10.16 -9.19 17.96
CA VAL A 55 -9.96 -10.64 18.08
C VAL A 55 -11.23 -11.38 17.65
N TYR A 56 -11.07 -12.46 16.89
CA TYR A 56 -12.16 -13.38 16.57
C TYR A 56 -11.62 -14.81 16.45
N ARG A 57 -12.17 -15.72 17.27
CA ARG A 57 -11.83 -17.16 17.26
C ARG A 57 -10.31 -17.43 17.31
N GLY A 58 -9.63 -16.75 18.23
CA GLY A 58 -8.20 -16.93 18.46
C GLY A 58 -7.30 -16.34 17.36
N ALA A 59 -7.84 -15.55 16.42
CA ALA A 59 -7.05 -14.75 15.50
C ALA A 59 -7.19 -13.26 15.85
N ILE A 60 -6.07 -12.54 15.80
CA ILE A 60 -6.01 -11.09 15.90
C ILE A 60 -6.08 -10.52 14.48
N TYR A 61 -7.12 -9.74 14.18
CA TYR A 61 -7.28 -9.04 12.91
C TYR A 61 -6.82 -7.59 13.06
N LEU A 62 -5.68 -7.30 12.45
CA LEU A 62 -5.03 -5.99 12.42
C LEU A 62 -5.61 -5.14 11.29
N ALA A 63 -6.04 -3.91 11.58
CA ALA A 63 -6.69 -3.03 10.62
C ALA A 63 -5.72 -1.97 10.06
N TYR A 64 -5.50 -2.02 8.75
CA TYR A 64 -4.70 -1.05 7.99
C TYR A 64 -5.61 -0.28 7.05
N TRP A 65 -5.76 1.01 7.28
CA TRP A 65 -6.65 1.89 6.56
C TRP A 65 -5.91 2.67 5.50
N TRP A 66 -6.55 2.79 4.34
CA TRP A 66 -6.23 3.86 3.40
C TRP A 66 -7.49 4.67 3.12
N TYR A 67 -7.35 5.98 2.93
CA TYR A 67 -8.44 6.82 2.41
C TYR A 67 -7.92 8.10 1.75
N TRP A 68 -8.72 8.68 0.88
CA TRP A 68 -8.43 9.91 0.15
C TRP A 68 -9.34 11.06 0.62
N ASP A 69 -8.75 12.23 0.86
CA ASP A 69 -9.47 13.47 1.22
C ASP A 69 -9.96 14.28 -0.01
N GLY A 70 -9.81 13.75 -1.23
CA GLY A 70 -10.16 14.40 -2.50
C GLY A 70 -11.15 13.59 -3.35
N GLU A 71 -11.55 14.14 -4.50
CA GLU A 71 -12.27 13.35 -5.51
C GLU A 71 -11.32 12.28 -6.06
N THR A 72 -11.78 11.03 -6.04
CA THR A 72 -11.09 9.91 -6.67
C THR A 72 -11.14 10.06 -8.18
N GLU A 73 -10.04 9.78 -8.86
CA GLU A 73 -9.96 9.86 -10.32
C GLU A 73 -11.02 8.96 -10.99
N ILE A 74 -11.53 9.41 -12.14
CA ILE A 74 -12.43 8.64 -13.00
C ILE A 74 -11.66 8.35 -14.30
N PHE A 75 -10.57 7.57 -14.27
CA PHE A 75 -9.82 7.21 -15.49
C PHE A 75 -9.17 5.81 -15.48
N ASP A 76 -8.83 5.33 -16.68
CA ASP A 76 -8.48 3.95 -17.03
C ASP A 76 -6.96 3.69 -16.86
N GLY A 77 -6.47 3.84 -15.62
CA GLY A 77 -5.06 3.65 -15.24
C GLY A 77 -4.70 2.18 -14.94
N SER A 78 -3.41 1.90 -14.74
CA SER A 78 -3.01 0.62 -14.15
C SER A 78 -3.42 0.58 -12.67
N LYS A 79 -3.66 -0.62 -12.14
CA LYS A 79 -4.09 -0.79 -10.74
C LYS A 79 -3.05 -0.24 -9.77
N ASP A 80 -3.50 0.52 -8.79
CA ASP A 80 -2.72 0.91 -7.63
C ASP A 80 -2.56 -0.26 -6.66
N TYR A 81 -1.59 -0.14 -5.76
CA TYR A 81 -1.25 -1.20 -4.82
C TYR A 81 -1.14 -0.71 -3.40
N ILE A 82 -1.90 -1.35 -2.51
CA ILE A 82 -1.66 -1.30 -1.07
C ILE A 82 -0.84 -2.54 -0.70
N VAL A 83 0.25 -2.33 0.03
CA VAL A 83 1.15 -3.37 0.50
C VAL A 83 1.26 -3.26 2.02
N VAL A 84 0.99 -4.38 2.71
CA VAL A 84 1.25 -4.52 4.14
C VAL A 84 2.32 -5.58 4.34
N GLU A 85 3.38 -5.25 5.09
CA GLU A 85 4.42 -6.20 5.50
C GLU A 85 4.48 -6.38 7.01
N ILE A 86 4.55 -7.64 7.43
CA ILE A 86 4.61 -8.05 8.83
C ILE A 86 5.78 -9.03 9.01
N PRO A 87 6.67 -8.85 10.01
CA PRO A 87 7.66 -9.86 10.36
C PRO A 87 7.00 -11.21 10.63
N TRP A 88 7.50 -12.29 10.04
CA TRP A 88 6.84 -13.60 10.07
C TRP A 88 7.67 -14.70 10.68
N GLU A 89 8.94 -14.79 10.30
CA GLU A 89 9.87 -15.77 10.84
C GLU A 89 11.18 -15.11 11.21
N ILE A 90 11.84 -15.66 12.23
CA ILE A 90 13.15 -15.23 12.70
C ILE A 90 14.11 -16.41 12.65
N LYS A 91 15.33 -16.20 12.15
CA LYS A 91 16.37 -17.23 12.12
C LYS A 91 17.11 -17.28 13.46
N ILE A 92 16.98 -18.39 14.17
CA ILE A 92 17.61 -18.67 15.47
C ILE A 92 18.38 -19.98 15.36
N ASN A 93 19.67 -19.98 15.70
CA ASN A 93 20.52 -21.18 15.68
C ASN A 93 20.42 -21.95 14.35
N GLU A 94 20.51 -21.23 13.23
CA GLU A 94 20.33 -21.75 11.86
C GLU A 94 18.93 -22.25 11.48
N GLU A 95 17.95 -22.22 12.40
CA GLU A 95 16.57 -22.63 12.13
C GLU A 95 15.63 -21.43 11.99
N TRP A 96 14.74 -21.48 11.00
CA TRP A 96 13.65 -20.51 10.87
C TRP A 96 12.54 -20.83 11.87
N LYS A 97 12.26 -19.88 12.77
CA LYS A 97 11.19 -19.96 13.76
C LYS A 97 10.07 -19.02 13.36
N ARG A 98 8.92 -19.57 13.01
CA ARG A 98 7.70 -18.79 12.74
C ARG A 98 7.16 -18.15 14.01
N LEU A 99 6.77 -16.88 13.92
CA LEU A 99 6.19 -16.07 15.00
C LEU A 99 4.69 -16.37 15.24
N PHE A 100 4.01 -16.88 14.21
CA PHE A 100 2.59 -17.20 14.23
C PHE A 100 2.35 -18.71 14.01
N GLU A 101 1.16 -19.20 14.34
CA GLU A 101 0.74 -20.58 14.12
C GLU A 101 0.33 -20.82 12.67
N ASN A 102 -0.41 -19.88 12.08
CA ASN A 102 -0.84 -19.94 10.69
C ASN A 102 0.36 -19.87 9.73
N ASP A 103 0.30 -20.61 8.61
CA ASP A 103 1.36 -20.61 7.60
C ASP A 103 1.49 -19.26 6.89
N VAL A 104 0.35 -18.63 6.60
CA VAL A 104 0.20 -17.32 5.95
C VAL A 104 -0.90 -16.52 6.65
N PRO A 105 -0.87 -15.19 6.63
CA PRO A 105 -1.92 -14.37 7.23
C PRO A 105 -3.28 -14.60 6.57
N PHE A 106 -4.35 -14.55 7.37
CA PHE A 106 -5.70 -14.40 6.84
C PHE A 106 -5.86 -12.96 6.38
N VAL A 107 -6.35 -12.72 5.17
CA VAL A 107 -6.53 -11.35 4.68
C VAL A 107 -7.97 -11.18 4.26
N TYR A 108 -8.58 -10.05 4.55
CA TYR A 108 -9.79 -9.60 3.87
C TYR A 108 -9.81 -8.08 3.79
N ILE A 109 -10.65 -7.55 2.91
CA ILE A 109 -10.70 -6.12 2.64
C ILE A 109 -12.13 -5.64 2.85
N LYS A 110 -12.28 -4.53 3.57
CA LYS A 110 -13.55 -3.84 3.74
C LYS A 110 -13.49 -2.51 3.02
N VAL A 111 -14.30 -2.37 1.97
CA VAL A 111 -14.59 -1.11 1.27
C VAL A 111 -16.10 -0.85 1.28
N TRP A 112 -16.53 0.34 0.88
CA TRP A 112 -17.96 0.61 0.67
C TRP A 112 -18.53 -0.29 -0.45
N GLU A 113 -19.80 -0.66 -0.34
CA GLU A 113 -20.43 -1.70 -1.18
C GLU A 113 -20.27 -1.43 -2.69
N ASN A 114 -20.35 -0.16 -3.07
CA ASN A 114 -20.24 0.31 -4.45
C ASN A 114 -18.82 0.29 -5.01
N TYR A 115 -17.79 -0.01 -4.22
CA TYR A 115 -16.39 -0.11 -4.68
C TYR A 115 -15.82 -1.53 -4.54
N LYS A 116 -16.63 -2.52 -4.13
CA LYS A 116 -16.15 -3.90 -3.96
C LYS A 116 -15.63 -4.54 -5.25
N PHE A 117 -16.14 -4.13 -6.41
CA PHE A 117 -15.71 -4.66 -7.71
C PHE A 117 -14.37 -4.08 -8.18
N ALA A 118 -14.01 -2.90 -7.67
CA ALA A 118 -12.81 -2.15 -8.03
C ALA A 118 -11.56 -2.64 -7.26
N VAL A 119 -11.78 -3.31 -6.12
CA VAL A 119 -10.69 -3.94 -5.36
C VAL A 119 -10.48 -5.39 -5.80
N GLY A 120 -9.26 -5.70 -6.23
CA GLY A 120 -8.89 -7.04 -6.62
C GLY A 120 -8.65 -7.98 -5.44
N THR A 121 -8.45 -9.27 -5.74
CA THR A 121 -8.17 -10.28 -4.72
C THR A 121 -6.82 -10.01 -4.04
N PRO A 122 -6.75 -10.02 -2.69
CA PRO A 122 -5.48 -9.92 -1.98
C PRO A 122 -4.53 -11.05 -2.39
N ILE A 123 -3.28 -10.69 -2.65
CA ILE A 123 -2.21 -11.62 -2.96
C ILE A 123 -1.32 -11.70 -1.72
N VAL A 124 -1.23 -12.88 -1.12
CA VAL A 124 -0.36 -13.15 0.02
C VAL A 124 0.88 -13.89 -0.45
N SER A 125 2.04 -13.40 -0.06
CA SER A 125 3.33 -14.02 -0.37
C SER A 125 4.28 -13.92 0.82
N MET A 126 5.23 -14.83 0.90
CA MET A 126 6.31 -14.79 1.87
C MET A 126 7.54 -14.20 1.21
N ASP A 127 8.16 -13.20 1.84
CA ASP A 127 9.39 -12.60 1.33
C ASP A 127 10.50 -13.66 1.30
N LEU A 128 11.08 -13.81 0.10
CA LEU A 128 12.18 -14.73 -0.15
C LEU A 128 13.54 -14.10 0.18
N ASN A 129 13.57 -12.80 0.49
CA ASN A 129 14.79 -12.04 0.78
C ASN A 129 14.83 -11.60 2.25
N PRO A 130 15.44 -12.38 3.16
CA PRO A 130 15.51 -12.02 4.56
C PRO A 130 16.14 -10.66 4.83
N LYS A 131 15.64 -9.96 5.86
CA LYS A 131 16.19 -8.68 6.33
C LYS A 131 16.85 -8.84 7.69
N TYR A 132 17.94 -8.11 7.93
CA TYR A 132 18.72 -8.22 9.17
C TYR A 132 18.33 -7.14 10.18
N ILE A 133 17.90 -7.55 11.37
CA ILE A 133 17.40 -6.67 12.44
C ILE A 133 18.04 -7.10 13.75
N GLY A 134 18.76 -6.19 14.41
CA GLY A 134 19.27 -6.40 15.76
C GLY A 134 20.10 -7.67 15.97
N GLY A 135 20.79 -8.17 14.94
CA GLY A 135 21.60 -9.40 15.03
C GLY A 135 20.96 -10.67 14.45
N TYR A 136 19.73 -10.58 13.92
CA TYR A 136 18.96 -11.72 13.45
C TYR A 136 18.36 -11.49 12.08
N TRP A 137 18.20 -12.56 11.31
CA TRP A 137 17.52 -12.52 10.01
C TRP A 137 16.02 -12.77 10.18
N PHE A 138 15.22 -12.00 9.46
CA PHE A 138 13.77 -12.08 9.46
C PHE A 138 13.23 -12.25 8.05
N THR A 139 12.22 -13.09 7.87
CA THR A 139 11.35 -13.07 6.70
C THR A 139 10.04 -12.35 7.04
N PHE A 140 9.37 -11.84 6.02
CA PHE A 140 8.17 -11.04 6.15
C PHE A 140 7.02 -11.70 5.38
N ALA A 141 5.82 -11.63 5.93
CA ALA A 141 4.60 -11.88 5.17
C ALA A 141 4.20 -10.58 4.49
N LYS A 142 3.95 -10.67 3.19
CA LYS A 142 3.60 -9.57 2.31
C LYS A 142 2.19 -9.77 1.78
N ILE A 143 1.34 -8.81 2.09
CA ILE A 143 -0.02 -8.72 1.61
C ILE A 143 -0.05 -7.62 0.56
N LYS A 144 -0.38 -7.95 -0.68
CA LYS A 144 -0.55 -6.99 -1.76
C LYS A 144 -2.01 -6.97 -2.20
N VAL A 145 -2.60 -5.80 -2.18
CA VAL A 145 -3.98 -5.55 -2.59
C VAL A 145 -3.96 -4.66 -3.81
N PRO A 146 -4.30 -5.18 -5.00
CA PRO A 146 -4.50 -4.35 -6.17
C PRO A 146 -5.87 -3.65 -6.07
N GLY A 147 -5.91 -2.34 -6.25
CA GLY A 147 -7.14 -1.54 -6.29
C GLY A 147 -7.16 -0.70 -7.55
N ASP A 148 -8.36 -0.42 -8.04
CA ASP A 148 -8.53 0.68 -8.99
C ASP A 148 -8.35 2.01 -8.22
N ASP A 149 -7.86 3.03 -8.91
CA ASP A 149 -7.59 4.39 -8.42
C ASP A 149 -8.85 5.11 -7.92
N ASP A 150 -10.02 4.66 -8.39
CA ASP A 150 -11.33 5.17 -8.00
C ASP A 150 -11.79 4.77 -6.58
N VAL A 151 -11.04 3.91 -5.86
CA VAL A 151 -11.41 3.43 -4.54
C VAL A 151 -11.03 4.46 -3.46
N PRO A 152 -12.01 5.21 -2.90
CA PRO A 152 -11.75 6.36 -2.02
C PRO A 152 -11.17 5.98 -0.67
N GLY A 153 -11.26 4.70 -0.29
CA GLY A 153 -10.68 4.20 0.93
C GLY A 153 -11.22 2.83 1.31
N GLY A 154 -10.57 2.25 2.30
CA GLY A 154 -10.91 0.94 2.82
C GLY A 154 -10.02 0.52 3.97
N ILE A 155 -10.22 -0.73 4.39
CA ILE A 155 -9.47 -1.36 5.46
C ILE A 155 -8.98 -2.72 4.97
N VAL A 156 -7.66 -2.91 4.96
CA VAL A 156 -7.03 -4.22 4.85
C VAL A 156 -6.96 -4.81 6.25
N TYR A 157 -7.68 -5.91 6.47
CA TYR A 157 -7.60 -6.66 7.70
C TYR A 157 -6.65 -7.83 7.55
N VAL A 158 -5.62 -7.87 8.40
CA VAL A 158 -4.61 -8.93 8.43
C VAL A 158 -4.76 -9.74 9.72
N GLY A 159 -5.31 -10.94 9.58
CA GLY A 159 -5.53 -11.91 10.63
C GLY A 159 -4.28 -12.77 10.89
N VAL A 160 -3.83 -12.77 12.13
CA VAL A 160 -2.69 -13.57 12.62
C VAL A 160 -3.07 -14.37 13.86
N ARG A 161 -2.49 -15.57 14.02
CA ARG A 161 -2.62 -16.39 15.22
C ARG A 161 -1.26 -16.47 15.91
N PRO A 162 -0.99 -15.67 16.94
CA PRO A 162 0.29 -15.76 17.64
C PRO A 162 0.45 -17.09 18.34
N LYS A 163 1.67 -17.62 18.34
CA LYS A 163 2.03 -18.74 19.22
C LYS A 163 1.92 -18.29 20.67
N GLN A 164 1.44 -19.18 21.54
CA GLN A 164 1.17 -18.85 22.95
C GLN A 164 2.41 -18.39 23.74
N GLU A 165 3.59 -18.85 23.37
CA GLU A 165 4.88 -18.44 23.93
C GLU A 165 5.34 -17.05 23.43
N TYR A 166 4.80 -16.58 22.32
CA TYR A 166 5.16 -15.30 21.68
C TYR A 166 4.10 -14.21 21.86
N LEU A 167 3.02 -14.49 22.60
CA LEU A 167 1.99 -13.51 22.91
C LEU A 167 2.59 -12.31 23.67
N GLY A 168 2.19 -11.10 23.28
CA GLY A 168 2.68 -9.84 23.84
C GLY A 168 3.86 -9.23 23.10
N MET A 169 4.31 -9.83 21.99
CA MET A 169 5.29 -9.19 21.10
C MET A 169 4.76 -7.88 20.54
N GLU A 170 5.67 -6.94 20.26
CA GLU A 170 5.36 -5.78 19.45
C GLU A 170 6.24 -5.80 18.20
N LEU A 171 5.59 -5.72 17.03
CA LEU A 171 6.25 -5.81 15.73
C LEU A 171 6.09 -4.49 14.99
N THR A 172 7.18 -3.94 14.44
CA THR A 172 7.04 -2.87 13.44
C THR A 172 6.52 -3.48 12.13
N THR A 173 5.41 -2.95 11.63
CA THR A 173 4.83 -3.30 10.32
C THR A 173 4.94 -2.13 9.37
N LEU A 174 5.02 -2.42 8.07
CA LEU A 174 5.00 -1.42 6.99
C LEU A 174 3.61 -1.44 6.33
N GLU A 175 3.05 -0.26 6.09
CA GLU A 175 1.95 -0.06 5.16
C GLU A 175 2.41 0.90 4.08
N LEU A 176 2.23 0.51 2.82
CA LEU A 176 2.64 1.27 1.65
C LEU A 176 1.49 1.34 0.65
N TYR A 177 1.30 2.51 0.08
CA TYR A 177 0.53 2.73 -1.13
C TYR A 177 1.48 3.09 -2.26
N TYR A 178 1.29 2.45 -3.40
CA TYR A 178 1.99 2.78 -4.63
C TYR A 178 0.97 3.12 -5.70
N HIS A 179 1.05 4.38 -6.14
CA HIS A 179 0.30 4.89 -7.26
C HIS A 179 1.10 4.63 -8.54
N THR A 180 0.48 3.97 -9.50
CA THR A 180 1.20 3.43 -10.66
C THR A 180 1.40 4.42 -11.80
N TRP A 181 0.75 5.59 -11.75
CA TRP A 181 0.78 6.56 -12.82
C TRP A 181 1.36 7.89 -12.36
N ASP A 182 2.50 8.27 -12.90
CA ASP A 182 2.93 9.66 -12.86
C ASP A 182 3.64 9.94 -14.19
N GLY A 183 3.22 10.99 -14.88
CA GLY A 183 3.91 11.50 -16.07
C GLY A 183 5.26 12.14 -15.73
N SER A 184 5.59 12.25 -14.43
CA SER A 184 6.86 12.70 -13.91
C SER A 184 7.81 11.54 -13.60
N ASP A 185 9.07 11.68 -14.00
CA ASP A 185 10.16 10.68 -13.91
C ASP A 185 10.58 10.30 -12.46
N ALA A 186 9.81 10.66 -11.43
CA ALA A 186 10.22 10.53 -10.05
C ALA A 186 9.92 9.16 -9.45
N VAL A 187 10.74 8.15 -9.78
CA VAL A 187 10.66 6.84 -9.13
C VAL A 187 11.63 6.77 -7.95
N GLU A 188 11.14 7.00 -6.72
CA GLU A 188 11.87 6.53 -5.54
C GLU A 188 11.75 5.00 -5.49
N LEU A 189 12.78 4.31 -5.99
CA LEU A 189 12.78 2.86 -6.19
C LEU A 189 12.91 2.05 -4.89
N SER A 190 13.07 2.68 -3.74
CA SER A 190 13.29 1.99 -2.47
C SER A 190 12.46 2.54 -1.32
N VAL A 191 12.20 1.67 -0.36
CA VAL A 191 11.53 1.98 0.91
C VAL A 191 12.50 1.58 2.00
N SER A 192 12.78 2.49 2.93
CA SER A 192 13.65 2.21 4.08
C SER A 192 12.96 2.63 5.35
N ILE A 193 12.88 1.72 6.32
CA ILE A 193 12.21 2.00 7.59
C ILE A 193 13.12 1.70 8.78
N VAL A 194 12.95 2.48 9.84
CA VAL A 194 13.45 2.13 11.17
C VAL A 194 12.48 1.12 11.77
N THR A 195 13.01 -0.01 12.24
CA THR A 195 12.22 -1.11 12.80
C THR A 195 12.66 -1.42 14.22
N SER A 196 11.68 -1.80 15.05
CA SER A 196 11.86 -2.28 16.42
C SER A 196 10.93 -3.47 16.67
N ILE A 197 11.50 -4.58 17.13
CA ILE A 197 10.77 -5.78 17.50
C ILE A 197 11.01 -6.04 18.98
N ILE A 198 9.93 -6.03 19.75
CA ILE A 198 9.95 -6.19 21.20
C ILE A 198 9.41 -7.57 21.53
N PHE A 199 10.25 -8.40 22.15
CA PHE A 199 9.90 -9.71 22.67
C PHE A 199 9.67 -9.60 24.18
N PRO A 200 8.47 -9.94 24.69
CA PRO A 200 8.22 -10.02 26.12
C PRO A 200 9.04 -11.16 26.74
N PRO A 201 9.17 -11.23 28.08
CA PRO A 201 10.08 -12.17 28.73
C PRO A 201 9.89 -13.63 28.30
N LYS A 202 8.64 -14.09 28.19
CA LYS A 202 8.31 -15.46 27.76
C LYS A 202 8.78 -15.75 26.33
N ALA A 203 8.59 -14.80 25.42
CA ALA A 203 9.00 -14.93 24.03
C ALA A 203 10.53 -14.87 23.91
N ALA A 204 11.15 -13.99 24.69
CA ALA A 204 12.59 -13.82 24.70
C ALA A 204 13.32 -15.05 25.25
N GLU A 205 12.77 -15.68 26.30
CA GLU A 205 13.27 -16.95 26.83
C GLU A 205 13.11 -18.07 25.80
N ALA A 206 11.94 -18.20 25.18
CA ALA A 206 11.65 -19.24 24.20
C ALA A 206 12.51 -19.15 22.92
N LEU A 207 12.79 -17.93 22.44
CA LEU A 207 13.56 -17.72 21.21
C LEU A 207 15.07 -17.58 21.44
N PHE A 208 15.49 -16.99 22.55
CA PHE A 208 16.89 -16.59 22.76
C PHE A 208 17.51 -17.17 24.03
N GLY A 209 16.74 -17.84 24.89
CA GLY A 209 17.21 -18.35 26.18
C GLY A 209 17.57 -17.25 27.18
N THR A 210 17.06 -16.03 27.00
CA THR A 210 17.37 -14.88 27.86
C THR A 210 16.29 -14.63 28.90
N LEU A 211 16.69 -14.24 30.12
CA LEU A 211 15.75 -13.79 31.16
C LEU A 211 15.37 -12.32 30.94
N GLY A 212 14.07 -12.03 30.88
CA GLY A 212 13.52 -10.67 30.68
C GLY A 212 13.22 -10.35 29.21
N SER A 213 12.67 -9.15 28.97
CA SER A 213 12.30 -8.71 27.62
C SER A 213 13.54 -8.47 26.75
N LYS A 214 13.40 -8.63 25.43
CA LYS A 214 14.45 -8.36 24.45
C LYS A 214 13.94 -7.44 23.35
N ILE A 215 14.74 -6.45 22.98
CA ILE A 215 14.41 -5.49 21.91
C ILE A 215 15.44 -5.67 20.81
N LEU A 216 14.97 -5.85 19.58
CA LEU A 216 15.79 -5.88 18.38
C LEU A 216 15.44 -4.68 17.53
N SER A 217 16.42 -3.86 17.16
CA SER A 217 16.21 -2.68 16.33
C SER A 217 17.17 -2.62 15.16
N GLY A 218 16.78 -1.92 14.10
CA GLY A 218 17.62 -1.74 12.92
C GLY A 218 16.94 -0.87 11.87
N VAL A 219 17.60 -0.76 10.72
CA VAL A 219 17.04 -0.17 9.51
C VAL A 219 16.98 -1.28 8.47
N ILE A 220 15.83 -1.41 7.82
CA ILE A 220 15.63 -2.37 6.74
C ILE A 220 15.13 -1.64 5.50
N SER A 221 15.52 -2.14 4.34
CA SER A 221 15.20 -1.55 3.06
C SER A 221 14.73 -2.59 2.05
N TRP A 222 13.82 -2.19 1.18
CA TRP A 222 13.35 -2.95 0.03
C TRP A 222 13.42 -2.09 -1.21
N THR A 223 13.54 -2.74 -2.36
CA THR A 223 13.14 -2.09 -3.61
C THR A 223 11.62 -2.15 -3.77
N LEU A 224 11.02 -1.18 -4.49
CA LEU A 224 9.59 -1.24 -4.81
C LEU A 224 9.24 -2.49 -5.63
N SER A 225 10.13 -2.93 -6.53
CA SER A 225 9.95 -4.17 -7.28
C SER A 225 9.94 -5.40 -6.37
N GLU A 226 10.77 -5.43 -5.31
CA GLU A 226 10.67 -6.45 -4.26
C GLU A 226 9.28 -6.42 -3.61
N LEU A 227 8.83 -5.25 -3.13
CA LEU A 227 7.55 -5.10 -2.42
C LEU A 227 6.33 -5.41 -3.30
N LEU A 228 6.37 -5.07 -4.57
CA LEU A 228 5.22 -5.23 -5.48
C LEU A 228 5.27 -6.54 -6.26
N GLY A 229 6.44 -7.17 -6.39
CA GLY A 229 6.63 -8.38 -7.20
C GLY A 229 6.43 -8.15 -8.71
N ILE A 230 6.54 -6.91 -9.17
CA ILE A 230 6.39 -6.48 -10.57
C ILE A 230 7.49 -5.47 -10.91
N GLN A 231 7.74 -5.28 -12.20
CA GLN A 231 8.61 -4.20 -12.65
C GLN A 231 7.87 -2.86 -12.52
N VAL A 232 8.48 -1.94 -11.80
CA VAL A 232 7.98 -0.58 -11.52
C VAL A 232 8.45 0.37 -12.61
N ARG A 233 7.55 1.17 -13.19
CA ARG A 233 7.85 2.17 -14.23
C ARG A 233 6.97 3.42 -14.01
N GLY A 234 7.54 4.48 -13.43
CA GLY A 234 6.80 5.71 -13.10
C GLY A 234 5.95 5.57 -11.83
N GLY A 235 5.34 6.66 -11.38
CA GLY A 235 4.47 6.68 -10.21
C GLY A 235 5.16 7.07 -8.91
N TRP A 236 4.36 7.29 -7.87
CA TRP A 236 4.81 7.71 -6.55
C TRP A 236 4.35 6.74 -5.47
N LYS A 237 4.99 6.80 -4.30
CA LYS A 237 4.63 6.00 -3.13
C LYS A 237 4.38 6.85 -1.90
N LYS A 238 3.53 6.36 -1.01
CA LYS A 238 3.40 6.80 0.37
C LYS A 238 3.54 5.59 1.27
N ASP A 239 4.28 5.73 2.35
CA ASP A 239 4.49 4.64 3.29
C ASP A 239 4.47 5.17 4.73
N ILE A 240 4.00 4.32 5.64
CA ILE A 240 4.03 4.53 7.08
C ILE A 240 4.51 3.26 7.78
N THR A 241 4.96 3.42 9.01
CA THR A 241 5.21 2.29 9.91
C THR A 241 4.31 2.37 11.14
N ALA A 242 3.97 1.20 11.67
CA ALA A 242 3.21 1.07 12.89
C ALA A 242 3.87 0.06 13.83
N GLN A 243 3.93 0.38 15.12
CA GLN A 243 4.30 -0.57 16.16
C GLN A 243 3.04 -1.31 16.60
N VAL A 244 2.92 -2.58 16.22
CA VAL A 244 1.72 -3.38 16.42
C VAL A 244 1.90 -4.36 17.56
N LYS A 245 1.02 -4.30 18.56
CA LYS A 245 1.04 -5.20 19.72
C LYS A 245 0.27 -6.49 19.43
N ILE A 246 0.99 -7.61 19.38
CA ILE A 246 0.42 -8.94 19.15
C ILE A 246 -0.04 -9.55 20.48
N SER A 247 -1.22 -9.14 20.94
CA SER A 247 -1.84 -9.62 22.18
C SER A 247 -3.36 -9.64 22.04
N TYR A 248 -4.02 -10.69 22.52
CA TYR A 248 -5.49 -10.74 22.51
C TYR A 248 -6.10 -9.60 23.34
N ASP A 249 -5.49 -9.27 24.49
CA ASP A 249 -5.96 -8.18 25.35
C ASP A 249 -5.71 -6.76 24.78
N ALA A 250 -5.01 -6.64 23.65
CA ALA A 250 -4.78 -5.34 23.01
C ALA A 250 -5.98 -4.88 22.17
N TYR A 251 -6.90 -5.79 21.83
CA TYR A 251 -7.98 -5.54 20.89
C TYR A 251 -9.31 -6.11 21.40
N PRO A 252 -10.45 -5.50 21.06
CA PRO A 252 -11.75 -6.01 21.46
C PRO A 252 -12.06 -7.37 20.82
N GLU A 253 -12.62 -8.30 21.59
CA GLU A 253 -13.18 -9.55 21.06
C GLU A 253 -14.49 -9.26 20.32
N ARG A 254 -14.66 -9.85 19.13
CA ARG A 254 -15.92 -9.81 18.37
C ARG A 254 -16.55 -11.19 18.31
N ASN A 255 -17.88 -11.21 18.34
CA ASN A 255 -18.67 -12.45 18.24
C ASN A 255 -19.14 -12.75 16.81
N TYR A 256 -18.96 -11.81 15.88
CA TYR A 256 -19.37 -11.95 14.49
C TYR A 256 -18.16 -12.12 13.58
N PRO A 257 -18.28 -12.94 12.53
CA PRO A 257 -17.18 -13.20 11.62
C PRO A 257 -16.73 -11.92 10.90
N PRO A 258 -15.47 -11.88 10.42
CA PRO A 258 -15.05 -10.85 9.47
C PRO A 258 -16.05 -10.74 8.32
N PRO A 259 -16.48 -9.52 7.94
CA PRO A 259 -17.34 -9.34 6.77
C PRO A 259 -16.59 -9.80 5.51
N ASN A 260 -17.17 -10.77 4.78
CA ASN A 260 -16.68 -11.34 3.51
C ASN A 260 -15.17 -11.64 3.47
N PRO A 261 -14.71 -12.82 3.94
CA PRO A 261 -13.36 -13.28 3.59
C PRO A 261 -13.21 -13.32 2.04
N PRO A 262 -12.04 -12.98 1.48
CA PRO A 262 -11.87 -12.88 0.05
C PRO A 262 -12.20 -14.22 -0.61
N CYS A 263 -13.07 -14.16 -1.60
CA CYS A 263 -13.43 -15.30 -2.40
C CYS A 263 -12.36 -15.47 -3.48
N VAL A 264 -11.64 -16.58 -3.49
CA VAL A 264 -10.67 -16.87 -4.54
C VAL A 264 -11.43 -17.52 -5.69
N GLY A 265 -11.50 -16.85 -6.85
CA GLY A 265 -12.19 -17.37 -8.04
C GLY A 265 -13.71 -17.54 -7.89
N GLY A 266 -14.38 -16.69 -7.11
CA GLY A 266 -15.82 -16.81 -6.84
C GLY A 266 -16.18 -17.87 -5.80
N ILE A 267 -15.20 -18.61 -5.29
CA ILE A 267 -15.38 -19.56 -4.19
C ILE A 267 -14.99 -18.84 -2.90
N CYS A 268 -16.00 -18.41 -2.16
CA CYS A 268 -15.81 -17.96 -0.80
C CYS A 268 -15.55 -19.19 0.08
N PRO A 269 -14.61 -19.14 1.04
CA PRO A 269 -14.53 -20.18 2.05
C PRO A 269 -15.86 -20.17 2.81
N THR A 270 -16.79 -21.04 2.41
CA THR A 270 -18.04 -21.32 3.13
C THR A 270 -17.76 -21.97 4.49
N ASN A 271 -16.50 -22.33 4.77
CA ASN A 271 -16.10 -23.13 5.92
C ASN A 271 -15.18 -22.42 6.94
N ILE A 272 -15.36 -21.12 7.20
CA ILE A 272 -15.07 -20.59 8.56
C ILE A 272 -16.09 -21.18 9.59
N TRP A 273 -17.11 -21.89 9.09
CA TRP A 273 -18.22 -22.48 9.83
C TRP A 273 -18.08 -23.98 10.15
N GLY A 274 -16.97 -24.63 9.78
CA GLY A 274 -16.86 -26.09 9.88
C GLY A 274 -15.64 -26.57 10.66
N GLU A 275 -15.69 -26.50 11.99
CA GLU A 275 -15.04 -27.48 12.89
C GLU A 275 -15.69 -27.36 14.28
N GLN A 276 -16.93 -27.85 14.37
CA GLN A 276 -17.28 -28.64 15.55
C GLN A 276 -16.75 -30.05 15.28
N ARG A 277 -15.67 -30.42 15.96
CA ARG A 277 -15.44 -31.78 16.49
C ARG A 277 -14.40 -31.73 17.58
#